data_AF-A0AB38U7I6-F1
#
_entry.id   AF-A0AB38U7I6-F1
#
_cell.length_a   1.000
_cell.length_b   1.000
_cell.length_c   1.000
_cell.angle_alpha   90.00
_cell.angle_beta   90.00
_cell.angle_gamma   90.00
#
_symmetry.space_group_name_H-M   'P 1'
#
loop_
_entity.id
_entity.type
_entity.pdbx_description
1 polymer ?
#
loop_
_entity_poly.entity_id
_entity_poly.type
_entity_poly.pdbx_seq_one_letter_code
_entity_poly.pdbx_strand_id
1 'polypeptide(L)'
;MRTIVLFLILLGCGTSHITAQNDYLVTTIPNQEDPLSEEEQFIKENFPLQLLCKWTPGMKFMFIPSGCDMFLPTLSVYETEKGADNSVLKHKILTFAGYEEKSQKLSNDMSYSTRLIFECDGEKYYYEIKNTRPDEICEKNPRAYINGLVNLKDVDTAKDLLTGRKIYVQSDMAQVDDANSYSGYREVSIPVNTEATITAIGVGSQAYPVKIIFQDSQGHTYYLEVALSRTNSGMDVSDFQAEKKMRYFSNAISFSSKKSGNLETLKDKYIDLTVYPKRTLAVKRVFNLENKQMENRIHLPRYTVLKIKEVKISGPGSLVILSLEDRHGSLYETEVDLKYDVIVKNENYIEDLFGFGDIHQKYPAITDKRWAIIARGDLEEGMNTDECRLSIGDPVEIQLKKDSRFETWFYNGKTLEFESGILQRFK
;
A
#
# COMPACT_ATOMS: atom_id res chain seq x y z
N MET A 1 45.07 50.60 -31.62
CA MET A 1 44.99 49.18 -32.04
C MET A 1 45.16 48.32 -30.80
N ARG A 2 44.25 47.33 -30.61
CA ARG A 2 44.42 46.10 -29.79
C ARG A 2 44.52 46.35 -28.26
N THR A 3 43.74 45.75 -27.37
CA THR A 3 42.71 44.70 -27.43
C THR A 3 41.97 44.80 -26.09
N ILE A 4 40.63 44.89 -26.10
CA ILE A 4 39.82 44.77 -24.86
C ILE A 4 39.75 43.28 -24.52
N VAL A 5 40.31 42.89 -23.37
CA VAL A 5 40.18 41.52 -22.85
C VAL A 5 38.92 41.47 -21.99
N LEU A 6 37.91 40.79 -22.52
CA LEU A 6 36.66 40.48 -21.84
C LEU A 6 36.93 39.38 -20.80
N PHE A 7 36.83 39.67 -19.50
CA PHE A 7 36.79 38.62 -18.47
C PHE A 7 35.34 38.16 -18.31
N LEU A 8 34.99 37.03 -18.93
CA LEU A 8 33.77 36.30 -18.60
C LEU A 8 33.95 35.69 -17.20
N ILE A 9 33.21 36.18 -16.22
CA ILE A 9 33.00 35.46 -14.96
C ILE A 9 31.92 34.41 -15.24
N LEU A 10 32.35 33.18 -15.53
CA LEU A 10 31.48 32.01 -15.45
C LEU A 10 31.11 31.81 -13.98
N LEU A 11 29.91 32.23 -13.59
CA LEU A 11 29.23 31.66 -12.43
C LEU A 11 28.83 30.22 -12.81
N GLY A 12 29.76 29.29 -12.58
CA GLY A 12 29.40 27.90 -12.44
C GLY A 12 28.50 27.78 -11.21
N CYS A 13 27.22 27.46 -11.43
CA CYS A 13 26.40 26.87 -10.37
C CYS A 13 27.09 25.58 -9.95
N GLY A 14 27.84 25.65 -8.85
CA GLY A 14 28.29 24.47 -8.15
C GLY A 14 27.06 23.63 -7.82
N THR A 15 27.06 22.39 -8.29
CA THR A 15 26.21 21.37 -7.70
C THR A 15 26.54 21.32 -6.22
N SER A 16 25.61 21.77 -5.38
CA SER A 16 25.68 21.52 -3.94
C SER A 16 25.68 20.01 -3.75
N HIS A 17 26.86 19.43 -3.60
CA HIS A 17 26.96 18.07 -3.07
C HIS A 17 26.48 18.14 -1.63
N ILE A 18 25.26 17.68 -1.39
CA ILE A 18 24.86 17.26 -0.06
C ILE A 18 25.66 15.99 0.20
N THR A 19 26.79 16.12 0.88
CA THR A 19 27.52 14.99 1.42
C THR A 19 26.64 14.35 2.49
N ALA A 20 26.14 13.16 2.20
CA ALA A 20 25.60 12.27 3.21
C ALA A 20 26.68 12.03 4.28
N GLN A 21 26.28 12.06 5.54
CA GLN A 21 27.14 11.58 6.61
C GLN A 21 27.15 10.04 6.49
N ASN A 22 28.26 9.51 5.95
CA ASN A 22 28.67 8.11 5.78
C ASN A 22 28.66 7.56 4.33
N ASP A 23 29.74 6.85 3.98
CA ASP A 23 29.99 6.11 2.72
C ASP A 23 29.07 4.88 2.57
N TYR A 24 27.75 5.09 2.57
CA TYR A 24 26.82 4.06 2.15
C TYR A 24 26.51 4.24 0.66
N LEU A 25 26.92 3.27 -0.15
CA LEU A 25 26.37 3.09 -1.48
C LEU A 25 24.93 2.58 -1.33
N VAL A 26 23.97 3.50 -1.23
CA VAL A 26 22.58 3.19 -1.47
C VAL A 26 22.41 3.11 -2.98
N THR A 27 22.32 1.90 -3.52
CA THR A 27 21.89 1.71 -4.91
C THR A 27 20.39 2.00 -4.94
N THR A 28 20.00 3.25 -5.13
CA THR A 28 18.65 3.55 -5.57
C THR A 28 18.57 3.08 -7.02
N ILE A 29 17.82 2.00 -7.26
CA ILE A 29 17.29 1.74 -8.60
C ILE A 29 16.58 3.04 -9.00
N PRO A 30 16.93 3.67 -10.13
CA PRO A 30 16.16 4.84 -10.58
C PRO A 30 14.70 4.40 -10.67
N ASN A 31 13.80 5.10 -9.98
CA ASN A 31 12.36 4.94 -10.17
C ASN A 31 12.09 5.19 -11.66
N GLN A 32 12.04 4.14 -12.46
CA GLN A 32 11.18 4.15 -13.63
C GLN A 32 9.78 4.24 -13.04
N GLU A 33 9.11 5.38 -13.24
CA GLU A 33 7.67 5.44 -12.97
C GLU A 33 7.03 4.31 -13.79
N ASP A 34 6.52 3.31 -13.09
CA ASP A 34 5.77 2.24 -13.72
C ASP A 34 4.65 2.86 -14.56
N PRO A 35 4.32 2.29 -15.73
CA PRO A 35 3.22 2.78 -16.53
C PRO A 35 1.93 2.77 -15.69
N LEU A 36 1.24 3.91 -15.67
CA LEU A 36 -0.05 4.05 -14.99
C LEU A 36 -0.98 2.90 -15.39
N SER A 37 -1.66 2.31 -14.41
CA SER A 37 -2.71 1.33 -14.66
C SER A 37 -3.84 1.94 -15.49
N GLU A 38 -4.65 1.09 -16.14
CA GLU A 38 -5.82 1.54 -16.90
C GLU A 38 -6.76 2.41 -16.05
N GLU A 39 -6.93 2.04 -14.77
CA GLU A 39 -7.79 2.79 -13.86
C GLU A 39 -7.18 4.13 -13.43
N GLU A 40 -5.86 4.20 -13.20
CA GLU A 40 -5.18 5.47 -12.91
C GLU A 40 -5.22 6.41 -14.11
N GLN A 41 -5.03 5.88 -15.33
CA GLN A 41 -5.16 6.64 -16.56
C GLN A 41 -6.60 7.16 -16.74
N PHE A 42 -7.60 6.30 -16.49
CA PHE A 42 -9.01 6.70 -16.50
C PHE A 42 -9.31 7.84 -15.53
N ILE A 43 -8.77 7.79 -14.30
CA ILE A 43 -8.92 8.89 -13.34
C ILE A 43 -8.27 10.16 -13.84
N LYS A 44 -7.02 10.07 -14.33
CA LYS A 44 -6.25 11.22 -14.82
C LYS A 44 -6.96 11.93 -15.97
N GLU A 45 -7.58 11.19 -16.87
CA GLU A 45 -8.25 11.74 -18.07
C GLU A 45 -9.63 12.35 -17.75
N ASN A 46 -10.40 11.72 -16.86
CA ASN A 46 -11.81 12.07 -16.68
C ASN A 46 -12.10 12.86 -15.40
N PHE A 47 -11.21 12.80 -14.40
CA PHE A 47 -11.45 13.36 -13.06
C PHE A 47 -10.29 14.27 -12.61
N PRO A 48 -10.03 15.39 -13.30
CA PRO A 48 -8.98 16.32 -12.92
C PRO A 48 -9.29 16.99 -11.58
N LEU A 49 -8.31 16.99 -10.66
CA LEU A 49 -8.38 17.70 -9.38
C LEU A 49 -8.60 19.21 -9.61
N GLN A 50 -9.62 19.77 -8.97
CA GLN A 50 -9.83 21.22 -8.94
C GLN A 50 -9.60 21.77 -7.53
N LEU A 51 -8.45 22.42 -7.35
CA LEU A 51 -8.11 23.07 -6.09
C LEU A 51 -9.09 24.21 -5.77
N LEU A 52 -9.25 24.51 -4.48
CA LEU A 52 -10.25 25.48 -3.99
C LEU A 52 -10.14 26.87 -4.65
N CYS A 53 -8.93 27.36 -4.93
CA CYS A 53 -8.70 28.65 -5.63
C CYS A 53 -8.94 28.61 -7.14
N LYS A 54 -9.13 27.41 -7.71
CA LYS A 54 -9.36 27.18 -9.15
C LYS A 54 -10.81 26.84 -9.45
N TRP A 55 -11.70 26.90 -8.45
CA TRP A 55 -13.12 26.70 -8.68
C TRP A 55 -13.69 27.80 -9.57
N THR A 56 -14.59 27.40 -10.46
CA THR A 56 -15.23 28.28 -11.44
C THR A 56 -16.73 28.37 -11.17
N PRO A 57 -17.36 29.53 -11.40
CA PRO A 57 -18.81 29.67 -11.26
C PRO A 57 -19.58 28.56 -12.00
N GLY A 58 -20.64 28.06 -11.37
CA GLY A 58 -21.46 26.96 -11.90
C GLY A 58 -21.08 25.56 -11.38
N MET A 59 -19.95 25.40 -10.68
CA MET A 59 -19.66 24.15 -9.97
C MET A 59 -20.74 23.85 -8.93
N LYS A 60 -21.18 22.59 -8.86
CA LYS A 60 -22.27 22.16 -7.99
C LYS A 60 -21.77 21.23 -6.91
N PHE A 61 -22.26 21.44 -5.69
CA PHE A 61 -21.92 20.65 -4.52
C PHE A 61 -23.19 20.24 -3.79
N MET A 62 -23.30 18.99 -3.40
CA MET A 62 -24.35 18.59 -2.45
C MET A 62 -23.85 18.80 -1.03
N PHE A 63 -24.66 19.43 -0.18
CA PHE A 63 -24.29 19.68 1.20
C PHE A 63 -24.65 18.48 2.09
N ILE A 64 -23.64 17.73 2.55
CA ILE A 64 -23.77 16.57 3.41
C ILE A 64 -22.84 16.77 4.63
N PRO A 65 -23.29 17.50 5.67
CA PRO A 65 -22.49 17.71 6.87
C PRO A 65 -22.38 16.41 7.67
N SER A 66 -21.24 16.20 8.34
CA SER A 66 -20.95 15.01 9.13
C SER A 66 -20.33 15.34 10.47
N GLY A 67 -20.55 14.49 11.48
CA GLY A 67 -19.96 14.66 12.81
C GLY A 67 -20.36 15.98 13.48
N CYS A 68 -19.38 16.69 14.04
CA CYS A 68 -19.59 17.98 14.70
C CYS A 68 -20.13 19.07 13.75
N ASP A 69 -19.84 18.98 12.45
CA ASP A 69 -20.33 19.93 11.45
C ASP A 69 -21.85 19.86 11.26
N MET A 70 -22.53 18.83 11.75
CA MET A 70 -23.99 18.81 11.73
C MET A 70 -24.60 19.91 12.62
N PHE A 71 -23.87 20.40 13.63
CA PHE A 71 -24.37 21.33 14.65
C PHE A 71 -23.74 22.72 14.58
N LEU A 72 -22.67 22.89 13.81
CA LEU A 72 -21.97 24.17 13.65
C LEU A 72 -22.16 24.69 12.23
N PRO A 73 -22.47 25.99 12.05
CA PRO A 73 -22.70 26.55 10.72
C PRO A 73 -21.43 26.48 9.89
N THR A 74 -21.50 25.83 8.73
CA THR A 74 -20.38 25.81 7.77
C THR A 74 -20.38 27.08 6.92
N LEU A 75 -21.57 27.50 6.49
CA LEU A 75 -21.76 28.70 5.67
C LEU A 75 -22.46 29.79 6.49
N SER A 76 -22.28 31.03 6.08
CA SER A 76 -23.09 32.16 6.54
C SER A 76 -24.09 32.58 5.47
N VAL A 77 -25.26 33.04 5.89
CA VAL A 77 -26.24 33.70 5.01
C VAL A 77 -25.69 35.06 4.61
N TYR A 78 -25.69 35.38 3.33
CA TYR A 78 -25.07 36.60 2.79
C TYR A 78 -25.72 37.87 3.34
N GLU A 79 -27.05 37.94 3.36
CA GLU A 79 -27.77 39.16 3.76
C GLU A 79 -27.68 39.45 5.26
N THR A 80 -27.70 38.41 6.10
CA THR A 80 -27.75 38.58 7.57
C THR A 80 -26.39 38.44 8.24
N GLU A 81 -25.37 37.97 7.50
CA GLU A 81 -24.03 37.59 8.00
C GLU A 81 -24.04 36.56 9.15
N LYS A 82 -25.19 35.94 9.44
CA LYS A 82 -25.33 34.90 10.47
C LYS A 82 -25.03 33.52 9.89
N GLY A 83 -24.53 32.63 10.75
CA GLY A 83 -24.34 31.23 10.39
C GLY A 83 -25.63 30.58 9.93
N ALA A 84 -25.58 29.86 8.80
CA ALA A 84 -26.69 29.13 8.25
C ALA A 84 -26.97 27.86 9.05
N ASP A 85 -28.24 27.50 9.21
CA ASP A 85 -28.62 26.22 9.79
C ASP A 85 -28.30 25.09 8.79
N ASN A 86 -27.30 24.28 9.14
CA ASN A 86 -26.85 23.16 8.32
C ASN A 86 -27.95 22.11 8.07
N SER A 87 -28.96 22.01 8.94
CA SER A 87 -30.09 21.09 8.75
C SER A 87 -30.99 21.50 7.58
N VAL A 88 -31.11 22.80 7.31
CA VAL A 88 -31.89 23.35 6.19
C VAL A 88 -31.16 23.18 4.86
N LEU A 89 -29.83 23.20 4.89
CA LEU A 89 -28.99 23.00 3.70
C LEU A 89 -28.74 21.51 3.40
N LYS A 90 -28.97 20.60 4.36
CA LYS A 90 -28.68 19.18 4.20
C LYS A 90 -29.36 18.59 2.96
N HIS A 91 -28.56 17.90 2.13
CA HIS A 91 -28.91 17.32 0.83
C HIS A 91 -29.34 18.32 -0.26
N LYS A 92 -29.26 19.63 0.00
CA LYS A 92 -29.46 20.64 -1.05
C LYS A 92 -28.21 20.78 -1.91
N ILE A 93 -28.42 21.31 -3.12
CA ILE A 93 -27.35 21.59 -4.07
C ILE A 93 -26.98 23.07 -3.96
N LEU A 94 -25.72 23.33 -3.62
CA LEU A 94 -25.09 24.63 -3.62
C LEU A 94 -24.36 24.82 -4.95
N THR A 95 -24.67 25.91 -5.65
CA THR A 95 -23.96 26.30 -6.87
C THR A 95 -22.96 27.37 -6.53
N PHE A 96 -21.68 27.13 -6.80
CA PHE A 96 -20.63 28.11 -6.58
C PHE A 96 -20.81 29.29 -7.55
N ALA A 97 -20.89 30.50 -7.03
CA ALA A 97 -21.13 31.72 -7.78
C ALA A 97 -19.87 32.54 -8.04
N GLY A 98 -18.83 32.38 -7.22
CA GLY A 98 -17.54 33.07 -7.38
C GLY A 98 -16.87 33.45 -6.06
N TYR A 99 -15.83 34.27 -6.15
CA TYR A 99 -15.07 34.77 -5.01
C TYR A 99 -15.36 36.26 -4.80
N GLU A 100 -15.37 36.69 -3.55
CA GLU A 100 -15.43 38.09 -3.14
C GLU A 100 -14.31 38.38 -2.14
N GLU A 101 -13.50 39.41 -2.40
CA GLU A 101 -12.43 39.85 -1.49
C GLU A 101 -12.97 40.94 -0.55
N LYS A 102 -12.79 40.75 0.76
CA LYS A 102 -13.09 41.74 1.78
C LYS A 102 -11.80 42.23 2.40
N SER A 103 -11.57 43.55 2.36
CA SER A 103 -10.45 44.17 3.06
C SER A 103 -10.91 44.79 4.38
N GLN A 104 -10.12 44.58 5.43
CA GLN A 104 -10.34 45.17 6.75
C GLN A 104 -9.04 45.80 7.26
N LYS A 105 -9.10 47.08 7.63
CA LYS A 105 -7.96 47.78 8.22
C LYS A 105 -7.87 47.44 9.70
N LEU A 106 -6.83 46.72 10.10
CA LEU A 106 -6.52 46.42 11.50
C LEU A 106 -5.30 47.23 11.92
N SER A 107 -5.49 48.18 12.85
CA SER A 107 -4.47 49.04 13.47
C SER A 107 -3.39 49.61 12.52
N ASN A 108 -2.42 48.82 12.05
CA ASN A 108 -1.36 49.20 11.11
C ASN A 108 -1.21 48.31 9.85
N ASP A 109 -2.04 47.29 9.66
CA ASP A 109 -1.95 46.36 8.53
C ASP A 109 -3.32 46.12 7.86
N MET A 110 -3.31 45.82 6.56
CA MET A 110 -4.52 45.57 5.79
C MET A 110 -4.76 44.06 5.71
N SER A 111 -5.76 43.56 6.44
CA SER A 111 -6.16 42.16 6.36
C SER A 111 -7.11 41.97 5.17
N TYR A 112 -6.90 40.89 4.42
CA TYR A 112 -7.77 40.46 3.33
C TYR A 112 -8.41 39.13 3.70
N SER A 113 -9.71 39.01 3.47
CA SER A 113 -10.47 37.76 3.61
C SER A 113 -11.12 37.44 2.28
N THR A 114 -11.17 36.14 1.94
CA THR A 114 -11.86 35.65 0.75
C THR A 114 -13.16 34.99 1.13
N ARG A 115 -14.27 35.47 0.55
CA ARG A 115 -15.57 34.83 0.63
C ARG A 115 -15.81 34.00 -0.63
N LEU A 116 -16.06 32.71 -0.46
CA LEU A 116 -16.54 31.82 -1.52
C LEU A 116 -18.06 31.86 -1.50
N ILE A 117 -18.67 32.36 -2.58
CA ILE A 117 -20.11 32.61 -2.67
C ILE A 117 -20.81 31.40 -3.27
N PHE A 118 -21.94 31.01 -2.68
CA PHE A 118 -22.80 29.93 -3.13
C PHE A 118 -24.24 30.40 -3.25
N GLU A 119 -24.96 29.85 -4.23
CA GLU A 119 -26.39 30.05 -4.42
C GLU A 119 -27.14 28.73 -4.22
N CYS A 120 -28.22 28.77 -3.45
CA CYS A 120 -29.10 27.62 -3.21
C CYS A 120 -30.52 28.12 -3.00
N ASP A 121 -31.49 27.57 -3.75
CA ASP A 121 -32.91 27.93 -3.68
C ASP A 121 -33.22 29.44 -3.78
N GLY A 122 -32.39 30.19 -4.52
CA GLY A 122 -32.53 31.65 -4.69
C GLY A 122 -31.86 32.48 -3.59
N GLU A 123 -31.34 31.86 -2.54
CA GLU A 123 -30.61 32.51 -1.45
C GLU A 123 -29.10 32.45 -1.66
N LYS A 124 -28.39 33.47 -1.16
CA LYS A 124 -26.92 33.55 -1.21
C LYS A 124 -26.29 33.20 0.13
N TYR A 125 -25.26 32.37 0.06
CA TYR A 125 -24.46 31.93 1.20
C TYR A 125 -22.97 32.18 0.92
N TYR A 126 -22.15 32.23 1.96
CA TYR A 126 -20.71 32.30 1.78
C TYR A 126 -19.93 31.50 2.82
N TYR A 127 -18.75 31.02 2.41
CA TYR A 127 -17.70 30.53 3.29
C TYR A 127 -16.56 31.56 3.32
N GLU A 128 -16.07 31.95 4.50
CA GLU A 128 -15.02 32.96 4.62
C GLU A 128 -13.70 32.34 5.07
N ILE A 129 -12.66 32.54 4.25
CA ILE A 129 -11.27 32.27 4.60
C ILE A 129 -10.63 33.59 5.02
N LYS A 130 -10.26 33.71 6.29
CA LYS A 130 -9.67 34.92 6.85
C LYS A 130 -8.19 35.04 6.50
N ASN A 131 -7.70 36.28 6.43
CA ASN A 131 -6.27 36.61 6.25
C ASN A 131 -5.62 35.97 4.99
N THR A 132 -6.40 35.76 3.94
CA THR A 132 -5.98 35.09 2.71
C THR A 132 -6.73 35.68 1.52
N ARG A 133 -5.99 36.07 0.47
CA ARG A 133 -6.53 36.46 -0.83
C ARG A 133 -6.87 35.22 -1.69
N PRO A 134 -7.74 35.32 -2.70
CA PRO A 134 -8.18 34.15 -3.47
C PRO A 134 -7.05 33.35 -4.13
N ASP A 135 -6.05 34.04 -4.67
CA ASP A 135 -4.86 33.47 -5.31
C ASP A 135 -3.92 32.78 -4.31
N GLU A 136 -3.82 33.32 -3.10
CA GLU A 136 -2.99 32.77 -2.02
C GLU A 136 -3.54 31.48 -1.39
N ILE A 137 -4.84 31.18 -1.55
CA ILE A 137 -5.51 30.04 -0.88
C ILE A 137 -4.73 28.74 -1.15
N CYS A 138 -4.41 28.47 -2.41
CA CYS A 138 -3.76 27.22 -2.80
C CYS A 138 -2.27 27.19 -2.49
N GLU A 139 -1.61 28.33 -2.45
CA GLU A 139 -0.18 28.42 -2.10
C GLU A 139 0.02 28.13 -0.61
N LYS A 140 -0.83 28.71 0.25
CA LYS A 140 -0.77 28.53 1.70
C LYS A 140 -1.30 27.16 2.13
N ASN A 141 -2.36 26.67 1.49
CA ASN A 141 -2.97 25.39 1.83
C ASN A 141 -3.53 24.70 0.56
N PRO A 142 -2.72 23.91 -0.15
CA PRO A 142 -3.17 23.18 -1.33
C PRO A 142 -4.24 22.12 -1.01
N ARG A 143 -4.34 21.71 0.27
CA ARG A 143 -5.36 20.78 0.76
C ARG A 143 -6.59 21.49 1.32
N ALA A 144 -6.76 22.80 1.10
CA ALA A 144 -7.93 23.52 1.58
C ALA A 144 -9.23 22.93 1.03
N TYR A 145 -10.22 22.79 1.91
CA TYR A 145 -11.55 22.28 1.59
C TYR A 145 -12.62 22.95 2.46
N ILE A 146 -13.88 22.82 2.05
CA ILE A 146 -15.04 23.28 2.82
C ILE A 146 -15.83 22.05 3.29
N ASN A 147 -16.05 21.96 4.59
CA ASN A 147 -16.73 20.83 5.22
C ASN A 147 -18.12 20.61 4.62
N GLY A 148 -18.50 19.35 4.44
CA GLY A 148 -19.82 18.95 3.97
C GLY A 148 -20.11 19.21 2.49
N LEU A 149 -19.23 19.81 1.69
CA LEU A 149 -19.47 19.99 0.26
C LEU A 149 -18.98 18.78 -0.55
N VAL A 150 -19.92 17.97 -1.03
CA VAL A 150 -19.63 16.83 -1.92
C VAL A 150 -19.65 17.29 -3.37
N ASN A 151 -18.53 17.16 -4.08
CA ASN A 151 -18.41 17.59 -5.48
C ASN A 151 -19.29 16.73 -6.41
N LEU A 152 -20.33 17.33 -7.00
CA LEU A 152 -21.26 16.59 -7.86
C LEU A 152 -20.71 16.31 -9.25
N LYS A 153 -19.70 17.06 -9.71
CA LYS A 153 -19.09 16.80 -11.01
C LYS A 153 -18.49 15.39 -11.09
N ASP A 154 -17.88 14.91 -10.01
CA ASP A 154 -17.34 13.54 -9.96
C ASP A 154 -18.48 12.51 -10.01
N VAL A 155 -19.60 12.78 -9.33
CA VAL A 155 -20.77 11.88 -9.32
C VAL A 155 -21.41 11.80 -10.70
N ASP A 156 -21.65 12.95 -11.33
CA ASP A 156 -22.28 13.03 -12.66
C ASP A 156 -21.39 12.38 -13.73
N THR A 157 -20.08 12.70 -13.72
CA THR A 157 -19.12 12.10 -14.68
C THR A 157 -18.98 10.59 -14.47
N ALA A 158 -18.93 10.12 -13.21
CA ALA A 158 -18.88 8.70 -12.91
C ALA A 158 -20.18 7.99 -13.35
N LYS A 159 -21.34 8.61 -13.15
CA LYS A 159 -22.63 8.08 -13.60
C LYS A 159 -22.65 7.84 -15.10
N ASP A 160 -22.16 8.81 -15.88
CA ASP A 160 -22.14 8.72 -17.34
C ASP A 160 -21.14 7.68 -17.86
N LEU A 161 -19.97 7.54 -17.21
CA LEU A 161 -18.88 6.68 -17.69
C LEU A 161 -18.87 5.26 -17.14
N LEU A 162 -19.49 5.02 -15.97
CA LEU A 162 -19.37 3.75 -15.23
C LEU A 162 -20.66 2.95 -15.15
N THR A 163 -21.84 3.57 -15.26
CA THR A 163 -23.11 2.84 -15.17
C THR A 163 -23.22 1.77 -16.25
N GLY A 164 -23.54 0.54 -15.85
CA GLY A 164 -23.60 -0.63 -16.74
C GLY A 164 -22.25 -1.26 -17.07
N ARG A 165 -21.13 -0.67 -16.62
CA ARG A 165 -19.78 -1.22 -16.86
C ARG A 165 -19.55 -2.44 -15.98
N LYS A 166 -18.95 -3.48 -16.57
CA LYS A 166 -18.41 -4.62 -15.83
C LYS A 166 -17.09 -4.22 -15.14
N ILE A 167 -16.94 -4.64 -13.89
CA ILE A 167 -15.80 -4.34 -13.04
C ILE A 167 -15.39 -5.56 -12.21
N TYR A 168 -14.22 -5.46 -11.61
CA TYR A 168 -13.69 -6.42 -10.63
C TYR A 168 -13.35 -5.68 -9.34
N VAL A 169 -14.08 -5.97 -8.28
CA VAL A 169 -13.93 -5.29 -6.99
C VAL A 169 -12.70 -5.84 -6.26
N GLN A 170 -11.74 -4.99 -5.94
CA GLN A 170 -10.46 -5.37 -5.31
C GLN A 170 -10.49 -5.29 -3.78
N SER A 171 -11.51 -4.67 -3.21
CA SER A 171 -11.75 -4.65 -1.77
C SER A 171 -12.28 -6.01 -1.29
N ASP A 172 -11.82 -6.48 -0.13
CA ASP A 172 -12.33 -7.66 0.58
C ASP A 172 -13.56 -7.36 1.45
N MET A 173 -13.94 -6.09 1.50
CA MET A 173 -15.09 -5.55 2.23
C MET A 173 -15.91 -4.63 1.34
N ALA A 174 -17.23 -4.69 1.45
CA ALA A 174 -18.17 -3.77 0.83
C ALA A 174 -19.29 -3.38 1.80
N GLN A 175 -20.12 -2.42 1.40
CA GLN A 175 -21.22 -1.93 2.22
C GLN A 175 -22.56 -2.35 1.63
N VAL A 176 -23.54 -2.58 2.50
CA VAL A 176 -24.95 -2.82 2.15
C VAL A 176 -25.80 -1.85 2.95
N ASP A 177 -26.75 -1.18 2.29
CA ASP A 177 -27.67 -0.27 2.96
C ASP A 177 -28.47 -1.03 4.03
N ASP A 178 -28.51 -0.50 5.25
CA ASP A 178 -29.18 -1.09 6.40
C ASP A 178 -29.85 0.02 7.23
N ALA A 179 -31.15 0.19 7.03
CA ALA A 179 -31.95 1.20 7.71
C ALA A 179 -32.03 0.99 9.24
N ASN A 180 -31.67 -0.20 9.74
CA ASN A 180 -31.67 -0.48 11.18
C ASN A 180 -30.31 -0.19 11.83
N SER A 181 -29.27 0.06 11.04
CA SER A 181 -27.95 0.46 11.53
C SER A 181 -27.92 1.96 11.84
N TYR A 182 -27.25 2.35 12.92
CA TYR A 182 -27.05 3.77 13.25
C TYR A 182 -26.30 4.52 12.13
N SER A 183 -25.38 3.84 11.43
CA SER A 183 -24.66 4.42 10.28
C SER A 183 -25.47 4.39 8.98
N GLY A 184 -26.63 3.73 8.95
CA GLY A 184 -27.44 3.51 7.74
C GLY A 184 -26.91 2.41 6.82
N TYR A 185 -25.85 1.70 7.22
CA TYR A 185 -25.27 0.60 6.46
C TYR A 185 -24.61 -0.44 7.37
N ARG A 186 -24.33 -1.60 6.79
CA ARG A 186 -23.48 -2.64 7.38
C ARG A 186 -22.33 -2.99 6.45
N GLU A 187 -21.17 -3.27 7.02
CA GLU A 187 -20.02 -3.77 6.27
C GLU A 187 -20.10 -5.30 6.15
N VAL A 188 -19.80 -5.83 4.97
CA VAL A 188 -19.84 -7.24 4.65
C VAL A 188 -18.57 -7.64 3.91
N SER A 189 -18.04 -8.82 4.23
CA SER A 189 -16.89 -9.36 3.50
C SER A 189 -17.32 -9.89 2.14
N ILE A 190 -16.54 -9.58 1.11
CA ILE A 190 -16.69 -10.07 -0.25
C ILE A 190 -15.35 -10.61 -0.77
N PRO A 191 -15.32 -11.60 -1.67
CA PRO A 191 -14.07 -12.05 -2.26
C PRO A 191 -13.37 -10.93 -3.05
N VAL A 192 -12.05 -10.81 -2.88
CA VAL A 192 -11.25 -9.94 -3.75
C VAL A 192 -11.37 -10.39 -5.21
N ASN A 193 -11.41 -9.43 -6.12
CA ASN A 193 -11.61 -9.62 -7.55
C ASN A 193 -13.00 -10.22 -7.91
N THR A 194 -14.02 -9.89 -7.12
CA THR A 194 -15.42 -10.22 -7.43
C THR A 194 -15.83 -9.52 -8.73
N GLU A 195 -16.22 -10.30 -9.74
CA GLU A 195 -16.84 -9.77 -10.96
C GLU A 195 -18.23 -9.21 -10.62
N ALA A 196 -18.45 -7.96 -10.99
CA ALA A 196 -19.70 -7.26 -10.75
C ALA A 196 -20.04 -6.29 -11.90
N THR A 197 -21.30 -5.90 -11.98
CA THR A 197 -21.76 -4.83 -12.89
C THR A 197 -22.19 -3.63 -12.07
N ILE A 198 -21.72 -2.44 -12.42
CA ILE A 198 -22.18 -1.19 -11.78
C ILE A 198 -23.63 -0.94 -12.20
N THR A 199 -24.55 -0.96 -11.25
CA THR A 199 -25.98 -0.78 -11.51
C THR A 199 -26.42 0.66 -11.32
N ALA A 200 -25.76 1.41 -10.43
CA ALA A 200 -26.07 2.81 -10.18
C ALA A 200 -24.88 3.55 -9.57
N ILE A 201 -24.88 4.87 -9.75
CA ILE A 201 -23.94 5.81 -9.12
C ILE A 201 -24.76 6.79 -8.28
N GLY A 202 -24.33 7.00 -7.04
CA GLY A 202 -24.93 7.93 -6.09
C GLY A 202 -23.90 8.85 -5.44
N VAL A 203 -24.39 9.70 -4.55
CA VAL A 203 -23.57 10.63 -3.77
C VAL A 203 -23.09 9.93 -2.50
N GLY A 204 -21.78 9.96 -2.25
CA GLY A 204 -21.13 9.48 -1.04
C GLY A 204 -20.83 10.62 -0.06
N SER A 205 -19.70 10.53 0.63
CA SER A 205 -19.22 11.53 1.58
C SER A 205 -18.30 12.57 0.93
N GLN A 206 -18.00 13.67 1.63
CA GLN A 206 -17.08 14.71 1.13
C GLN A 206 -15.68 14.15 0.78
N ALA A 207 -15.19 13.21 1.60
CA ALA A 207 -13.91 12.54 1.37
C ALA A 207 -13.97 11.56 0.19
N TYR A 208 -15.11 10.88 0.01
CA TYR A 208 -15.33 9.81 -0.97
C TYR A 208 -16.63 10.07 -1.75
N PRO A 209 -16.63 11.06 -2.67
CA PRO A 209 -17.85 11.66 -3.22
C PRO A 209 -18.74 10.71 -4.02
N VAL A 210 -18.19 9.61 -4.55
CA VAL A 210 -18.92 8.72 -5.46
C VAL A 210 -19.26 7.41 -4.77
N LYS A 211 -20.57 7.19 -4.57
CA LYS A 211 -21.14 5.91 -4.11
C LYS A 211 -21.39 5.02 -5.31
N ILE A 212 -20.57 4.00 -5.51
CA ILE A 212 -20.67 3.04 -6.61
C ILE A 212 -21.47 1.84 -6.13
N ILE A 213 -22.67 1.65 -6.71
CA ILE A 213 -23.56 0.53 -6.40
C ILE A 213 -23.38 -0.52 -7.50
N PHE A 214 -23.12 -1.75 -7.12
CA PHE A 214 -22.84 -2.85 -8.03
C PHE A 214 -23.53 -4.14 -7.61
N GLN A 215 -23.78 -5.00 -8.60
CA GLN A 215 -24.37 -6.31 -8.42
C GLN A 215 -23.38 -7.40 -8.84
N ASP A 216 -23.19 -8.40 -7.98
CA ASP A 216 -22.35 -9.56 -8.28
C ASP A 216 -23.06 -10.56 -9.23
N SER A 217 -22.32 -11.59 -9.66
CA SER A 217 -22.88 -12.66 -10.50
C SER A 217 -24.00 -13.49 -9.86
N GLN A 218 -24.16 -13.42 -8.53
CA GLN A 218 -25.21 -14.12 -7.78
C GLN A 218 -26.46 -13.25 -7.58
N GLY A 219 -26.43 -11.98 -8.01
CA GLY A 219 -27.51 -11.03 -7.87
C GLY A 219 -27.49 -10.23 -6.56
N HIS A 220 -26.47 -10.39 -5.72
CA HIS A 220 -26.33 -9.58 -4.50
C HIS A 220 -25.87 -8.17 -4.84
N THR A 221 -26.46 -7.19 -4.17
CA THR A 221 -26.14 -5.77 -4.35
C THR A 221 -25.31 -5.24 -3.19
N TYR A 222 -24.24 -4.54 -3.54
CA TYR A 222 -23.30 -3.90 -2.62
C TYR A 222 -22.99 -2.48 -3.09
N TYR A 223 -22.30 -1.71 -2.27
CA TYR A 223 -21.70 -0.47 -2.70
C TYR A 223 -20.35 -0.19 -2.05
N LEU A 224 -19.59 0.70 -2.69
CA LEU A 224 -18.38 1.32 -2.17
C LEU A 224 -18.47 2.84 -2.31
N GLU A 225 -17.98 3.58 -1.33
CA GLU A 225 -17.72 5.02 -1.49
C GLU A 225 -16.23 5.23 -1.78
N VAL A 226 -15.93 5.91 -2.90
CA VAL A 226 -14.56 6.13 -3.36
C VAL A 226 -14.31 7.58 -3.78
N ALA A 227 -13.04 7.97 -3.70
CA ALA A 227 -12.52 9.21 -4.26
C ALA A 227 -12.01 9.00 -5.69
N LEU A 228 -12.31 9.98 -6.56
CA LEU A 228 -11.78 10.08 -7.92
C LEU A 228 -10.87 11.31 -8.06
N SER A 229 -11.45 12.51 -8.30
CA SER A 229 -10.64 13.73 -8.51
C SER A 229 -9.98 14.23 -7.23
N ARG A 230 -10.56 13.89 -6.07
CA ARG A 230 -10.21 14.41 -4.74
C ARG A 230 -10.54 15.90 -4.56
N THR A 231 -11.32 16.48 -5.48
CA THR A 231 -11.82 17.85 -5.37
C THR A 231 -12.62 18.01 -4.08
N ASN A 232 -12.24 18.99 -3.25
CA ASN A 232 -12.82 19.26 -1.93
C ASN A 232 -12.69 18.12 -0.89
N SER A 233 -11.85 17.10 -1.10
CA SER A 233 -11.70 16.00 -0.14
C SER A 233 -10.68 16.27 0.98
N GLY A 234 -9.77 17.25 0.76
CA GLY A 234 -8.65 17.52 1.65
C GLY A 234 -7.53 16.46 1.61
N MET A 235 -7.56 15.54 0.64
CA MET A 235 -6.64 14.40 0.54
C MET A 235 -5.81 14.39 -0.74
N ASP A 236 -4.56 13.96 -0.62
CA ASP A 236 -3.68 13.59 -1.71
C ASP A 236 -3.70 12.08 -2.01
N VAL A 237 -3.16 11.69 -3.17
CA VAL A 237 -3.03 10.28 -3.55
C VAL A 237 -2.27 9.48 -2.48
N SER A 238 -1.24 10.09 -1.87
CA SER A 238 -0.45 9.47 -0.80
C SER A 238 -1.23 9.22 0.50
N ASP A 239 -2.39 9.87 0.71
CA ASP A 239 -3.19 9.69 1.92
C ASP A 239 -4.06 8.41 1.84
N PHE A 240 -4.18 7.78 0.66
CA PHE A 240 -4.91 6.52 0.46
C PHE A 240 -4.06 5.30 0.81
N GLN A 241 -3.69 5.23 2.09
CA GLN A 241 -2.94 4.14 2.70
C GLN A 241 -3.73 3.49 3.85
N ALA A 242 -3.25 2.34 4.32
CA ALA A 242 -3.86 1.59 5.42
C ALA A 242 -5.39 1.42 5.23
N GLU A 243 -6.19 1.81 6.21
CA GLU A 243 -7.65 1.76 6.23
C GLU A 243 -8.34 2.59 5.12
N LYS A 244 -7.65 3.57 4.51
CA LYS A 244 -8.17 4.36 3.39
C LYS A 244 -7.77 3.82 2.02
N LYS A 245 -6.94 2.77 1.95
CA LYS A 245 -6.40 2.24 0.69
C LYS A 245 -7.49 1.95 -0.34
N MET A 246 -8.54 1.23 0.08
CA MET A 246 -9.68 0.86 -0.78
C MET A 246 -10.71 1.98 -0.95
N ARG A 247 -10.42 3.20 -0.51
CA ARG A 247 -11.26 4.38 -0.74
C ARG A 247 -10.81 5.20 -1.95
N TYR A 248 -9.74 4.81 -2.64
CA TYR A 248 -9.37 5.37 -3.94
C TYR A 248 -9.85 4.48 -5.08
N PHE A 249 -10.43 5.06 -6.12
CA PHE A 249 -11.05 4.30 -7.20
C PHE A 249 -10.12 3.27 -7.85
N SER A 250 -8.89 3.67 -8.22
CA SER A 250 -7.94 2.78 -8.90
C SER A 250 -7.42 1.62 -8.03
N ASN A 251 -7.53 1.76 -6.72
CA ASN A 251 -7.21 0.70 -5.76
C ASN A 251 -8.38 -0.26 -5.57
N ALA A 252 -9.60 0.27 -5.52
CA ALA A 252 -10.80 -0.47 -5.13
C ALA A 252 -11.48 -1.22 -6.29
N ILE A 253 -11.32 -0.72 -7.51
CA ILE A 253 -12.02 -1.21 -8.70
C ILE A 253 -10.99 -1.47 -9.81
N SER A 254 -11.22 -2.53 -10.58
CA SER A 254 -10.52 -2.76 -11.84
C SER A 254 -11.48 -3.00 -13.00
N PHE A 255 -11.11 -2.57 -14.20
CA PHE A 255 -11.85 -2.82 -15.44
C PHE A 255 -11.54 -4.18 -16.05
N SER A 256 -10.42 -4.79 -15.67
CA SER A 256 -10.04 -6.13 -16.10
C SER A 256 -9.90 -7.03 -14.88
N SER A 257 -9.98 -8.33 -15.10
CA SER A 257 -9.77 -9.27 -14.00
C SER A 257 -8.32 -9.16 -13.57
N LYS A 258 -8.09 -8.66 -12.36
CA LYS A 258 -6.78 -8.73 -11.69
C LYS A 258 -6.55 -10.10 -11.08
N LYS A 259 -7.20 -11.16 -11.61
CA LYS A 259 -6.65 -12.52 -11.55
C LYS A 259 -5.22 -12.37 -12.05
N SER A 260 -4.30 -12.42 -11.11
CA SER A 260 -2.87 -12.17 -11.31
C SER A 260 -2.44 -12.79 -12.62
N GLY A 261 -1.72 -12.04 -13.45
CA GLY A 261 -1.13 -12.51 -14.70
C GLY A 261 -0.62 -13.93 -14.51
N ASN A 262 -1.36 -14.88 -15.09
CA ASN A 262 -1.40 -16.32 -14.83
C ASN A 262 -0.71 -16.78 -13.53
N LEU A 263 -1.48 -16.92 -12.45
CA LEU A 263 -1.09 -17.77 -11.32
C LEU A 263 -0.53 -19.13 -11.81
N GLU A 264 -1.08 -19.69 -12.89
CA GLU A 264 -0.54 -20.88 -13.54
C GLU A 264 0.92 -20.71 -14.04
N THR A 265 1.27 -19.59 -14.66
CA THR A 265 2.67 -19.30 -15.05
C THR A 265 3.59 -19.10 -13.86
N LEU A 266 3.07 -18.56 -12.75
CA LEU A 266 3.83 -18.46 -11.49
C LEU A 266 4.00 -19.83 -10.84
N LYS A 267 2.99 -20.70 -10.88
CA LYS A 267 3.11 -22.09 -10.43
C LYS A 267 4.17 -22.83 -11.24
N ASP A 268 4.14 -22.70 -12.56
CA ASP A 268 5.08 -23.35 -13.48
C ASP A 268 6.54 -22.94 -13.20
N LYS A 269 6.79 -21.73 -12.68
CA LYS A 269 8.13 -21.29 -12.27
C LYS A 269 8.70 -22.13 -11.12
N TYR A 270 7.86 -22.61 -10.20
CA TYR A 270 8.30 -23.21 -8.94
C TYR A 270 7.99 -24.71 -8.82
N ILE A 271 7.04 -25.23 -9.60
CA ILE A 271 6.72 -26.65 -9.61
C ILE A 271 7.97 -27.48 -9.95
N ASP A 272 8.10 -28.65 -9.33
CA ASP A 272 9.24 -29.56 -9.48
C ASP A 272 10.61 -29.03 -9.06
N LEU A 273 10.73 -27.77 -8.59
CA LEU A 273 11.98 -27.27 -8.05
C LEU A 273 12.34 -27.95 -6.72
N THR A 274 13.63 -28.24 -6.59
CA THR A 274 14.23 -28.57 -5.29
C THR A 274 14.44 -27.29 -4.50
N VAL A 275 14.03 -27.28 -3.23
CA VAL A 275 14.13 -26.14 -2.33
C VAL A 275 14.57 -26.57 -0.94
N TYR A 276 15.01 -25.61 -0.13
CA TYR A 276 15.28 -25.81 1.29
C TYR A 276 14.85 -24.60 2.12
N PRO A 277 14.28 -24.77 3.33
CA PRO A 277 13.94 -23.63 4.18
C PRO A 277 15.20 -22.89 4.63
N LYS A 278 15.19 -21.56 4.57
CA LYS A 278 16.30 -20.70 5.08
C LYS A 278 16.30 -20.59 6.60
N ARG A 279 15.15 -20.82 7.23
CA ARG A 279 14.91 -20.83 8.68
C ARG A 279 14.02 -22.01 9.04
N THR A 280 13.95 -22.34 10.34
CA THR A 280 12.98 -23.33 10.83
C THR A 280 11.57 -22.89 10.46
N LEU A 281 10.85 -23.73 9.73
CA LEU A 281 9.56 -23.39 9.15
C LEU A 281 8.44 -24.20 9.82
N ALA A 282 7.39 -23.55 10.28
CA ALA A 282 6.20 -24.25 10.75
C ALA A 282 5.39 -24.77 9.55
N VAL A 283 5.20 -26.08 9.46
CA VAL A 283 4.51 -26.74 8.34
C VAL A 283 3.51 -27.77 8.85
N LYS A 284 2.55 -28.15 8.00
CA LYS A 284 1.67 -29.29 8.26
C LYS A 284 2.29 -30.54 7.65
N ARG A 285 2.47 -31.62 8.41
CA ARG A 285 2.85 -32.94 7.87
C ARG A 285 1.59 -33.72 7.53
N VAL A 286 1.53 -34.24 6.30
CA VAL A 286 0.42 -35.04 5.79
C VAL A 286 0.80 -36.52 5.79
N PHE A 287 -0.02 -37.38 6.38
CA PHE A 287 0.18 -38.83 6.39
C PHE A 287 -1.16 -39.57 6.42
N ASN A 288 -1.17 -40.81 5.92
CA ASN A 288 -2.37 -41.66 5.91
C ASN A 288 -2.34 -42.66 7.06
N LEU A 289 -3.43 -42.73 7.83
CA LEU A 289 -3.66 -43.76 8.83
C LEU A 289 -5.06 -44.36 8.58
N GLU A 290 -5.14 -45.68 8.37
CA GLU A 290 -6.43 -46.39 8.18
C GLU A 290 -7.33 -45.78 7.07
N ASN A 291 -6.74 -45.43 5.92
CA ASN A 291 -7.42 -44.75 4.80
C ASN A 291 -8.01 -43.36 5.12
N LYS A 292 -7.60 -42.74 6.23
CA LYS A 292 -7.88 -41.33 6.54
C LYS A 292 -6.60 -40.51 6.47
N GLN A 293 -6.68 -39.39 5.78
CA GLN A 293 -5.61 -38.40 5.74
C GLN A 293 -5.59 -37.64 7.08
N MET A 294 -4.43 -37.64 7.73
CA MET A 294 -4.17 -36.99 9.00
C MET A 294 -3.15 -35.87 8.80
N GLU A 295 -3.32 -34.79 9.55
CA GLU A 295 -2.43 -33.62 9.51
C GLU A 295 -1.87 -33.34 10.92
N ASN A 296 -0.57 -33.10 11.03
CA ASN A 296 0.05 -32.63 12.28
C ASN A 296 0.96 -31.43 12.01
N ARG A 297 0.92 -30.41 12.88
CA ARG A 297 1.82 -29.26 12.79
C ARG A 297 3.19 -29.64 13.34
N ILE A 298 4.23 -29.40 12.56
CA ILE A 298 5.61 -29.67 12.94
C ILE A 298 6.51 -28.49 12.56
N HIS A 299 7.71 -28.46 13.13
CA HIS A 299 8.76 -27.52 12.75
C HIS A 299 9.78 -28.22 11.86
N LEU A 300 9.83 -27.81 10.59
CA LEU A 300 10.78 -28.32 9.63
C LEU A 300 12.12 -27.61 9.81
N PRO A 301 13.23 -28.33 10.06
CA PRO A 301 14.55 -27.72 10.20
C PRO A 301 14.96 -26.99 8.92
N ARG A 302 15.73 -25.90 9.05
CA ARG A 302 16.34 -25.26 7.87
C ARG A 302 17.29 -26.22 7.15
N TYR A 303 17.54 -25.96 5.89
CA TYR A 303 18.36 -26.80 5.00
C TYR A 303 17.81 -28.21 4.71
N THR A 304 16.63 -28.56 5.25
CA THR A 304 15.94 -29.79 4.82
C THR A 304 15.65 -29.70 3.32
N VAL A 305 16.17 -30.65 2.55
CA VAL A 305 16.00 -30.71 1.09
C VAL A 305 14.61 -31.24 0.77
N LEU A 306 13.85 -30.46 0.02
CA LEU A 306 12.46 -30.73 -0.35
C LEU A 306 12.27 -30.57 -1.85
N LYS A 307 11.28 -31.24 -2.40
CA LYS A 307 10.78 -31.02 -3.77
C LYS A 307 9.37 -30.46 -3.73
N ILE A 308 9.10 -29.41 -4.51
CA ILE A 308 7.75 -28.87 -4.68
C ILE A 308 6.98 -29.83 -5.60
N LYS A 309 5.99 -30.54 -5.02
CA LYS A 309 5.17 -31.55 -5.73
C LYS A 309 3.92 -30.98 -6.34
N GLU A 310 3.29 -30.04 -5.64
CA GLU A 310 2.02 -29.46 -6.04
C GLU A 310 1.92 -28.03 -5.51
N VAL A 311 1.20 -27.18 -6.25
CA VAL A 311 0.89 -25.82 -5.83
C VAL A 311 -0.62 -25.61 -5.92
N LYS A 312 -1.29 -25.66 -4.77
CA LYS A 312 -2.74 -25.54 -4.63
C LYS A 312 -3.12 -24.09 -4.34
N ILE A 313 -4.19 -23.61 -4.96
CA ILE A 313 -4.71 -22.27 -4.69
C ILE A 313 -5.32 -22.25 -3.29
N SER A 314 -4.89 -21.32 -2.43
CA SER A 314 -5.39 -21.21 -1.06
C SER A 314 -6.12 -19.90 -0.76
N GLY A 315 -5.91 -18.85 -1.57
CA GLY A 315 -6.53 -17.55 -1.37
C GLY A 315 -6.48 -16.63 -2.58
N PRO A 316 -6.85 -15.34 -2.41
CA PRO A 316 -6.78 -14.36 -3.49
C PRO A 316 -5.33 -14.01 -3.87
N GLY A 317 -5.13 -13.53 -5.10
CA GLY A 317 -3.83 -13.05 -5.58
C GLY A 317 -2.86 -14.18 -5.96
N SER A 318 -1.71 -14.22 -5.27
CA SER A 318 -0.62 -15.19 -5.47
C SER A 318 -0.40 -16.12 -4.27
N LEU A 319 -1.37 -16.16 -3.35
CA LEU A 319 -1.35 -17.01 -2.17
C LEU A 319 -1.69 -18.47 -2.53
N VAL A 320 -0.80 -19.39 -2.16
CA VAL A 320 -0.90 -20.81 -2.49
C VAL A 320 -0.44 -21.69 -1.33
N ILE A 321 -0.95 -22.92 -1.27
CA ILE A 321 -0.38 -24.00 -0.46
C ILE A 321 0.58 -24.80 -1.33
N LEU A 322 1.85 -24.83 -0.92
CA LEU A 322 2.84 -25.74 -1.49
C LEU A 322 2.71 -27.12 -0.85
N SER A 323 2.70 -28.16 -1.66
CA SER A 323 2.96 -29.53 -1.22
C SER A 323 4.43 -29.87 -1.45
N LEU A 324 5.15 -30.21 -0.39
CA LEU A 324 6.59 -30.41 -0.34
C LEU A 324 6.88 -31.87 0.03
N GLU A 325 7.79 -32.52 -0.69
CA GLU A 325 8.23 -33.90 -0.41
C GLU A 325 9.71 -33.93 -0.02
N ASP A 326 10.05 -34.61 1.08
CA ASP A 326 11.45 -34.86 1.43
C ASP A 326 12.02 -36.11 0.75
N ARG A 327 13.34 -36.34 0.92
CA ARG A 327 14.04 -37.50 0.36
C ARG A 327 13.51 -38.87 0.86
N HIS A 328 12.73 -38.89 1.94
CA HIS A 328 12.12 -40.09 2.50
C HIS A 328 10.65 -40.27 2.06
N GLY A 329 10.13 -39.39 1.21
CA GLY A 329 8.75 -39.42 0.73
C GLY A 329 7.73 -38.87 1.72
N SER A 330 8.17 -38.21 2.81
CA SER A 330 7.21 -37.53 3.70
C SER A 330 6.69 -36.25 3.05
N LEU A 331 5.38 -36.02 3.17
CA LEU A 331 4.70 -34.86 2.60
C LEU A 331 4.45 -33.78 3.64
N TYR A 332 4.66 -32.54 3.23
CA TYR A 332 4.42 -31.34 4.03
C TYR A 332 3.62 -30.32 3.24
N GLU A 333 2.82 -29.51 3.93
CA GLU A 333 2.07 -28.40 3.36
C GLU A 333 2.40 -27.10 4.10
N THR A 334 2.57 -26.02 3.35
CA THR A 334 2.79 -24.67 3.89
C THR A 334 2.21 -23.63 2.93
N GLU A 335 1.69 -22.54 3.49
CA GLU A 335 1.11 -21.45 2.71
C GLU A 335 2.19 -20.39 2.43
N VAL A 336 2.29 -19.98 1.17
CA VAL A 336 3.27 -18.99 0.71
C VAL A 336 2.62 -18.03 -0.29
N ASP A 337 3.28 -16.91 -0.49
CA ASP A 337 2.98 -16.01 -1.59
C ASP A 337 4.01 -16.17 -2.71
N LEU A 338 3.55 -16.40 -3.95
CA LEU A 338 4.41 -16.57 -5.12
C LEU A 338 4.92 -15.25 -5.71
N LYS A 339 4.35 -14.10 -5.30
CA LYS A 339 4.75 -12.78 -5.80
C LYS A 339 5.08 -11.87 -4.62
N TYR A 340 6.24 -11.24 -4.65
CA TYR A 340 6.57 -10.23 -3.66
C TYR A 340 5.67 -9.02 -3.84
N ASP A 341 4.99 -8.62 -2.77
CA ASP A 341 4.21 -7.39 -2.73
C ASP A 341 5.07 -6.33 -2.01
N VAL A 342 5.62 -5.39 -2.78
CA VAL A 342 6.45 -4.29 -2.26
C VAL A 342 5.68 -3.41 -1.26
N ILE A 343 4.35 -3.36 -1.39
CA ILE A 343 3.47 -2.51 -0.60
C ILE A 343 3.15 -3.16 0.74
N VAL A 344 2.81 -4.46 0.75
CA VAL A 344 2.46 -5.19 1.98
C VAL A 344 3.69 -5.78 2.67
N LYS A 345 4.79 -5.99 1.93
CA LYS A 345 5.97 -6.72 2.37
C LYS A 345 5.57 -8.06 2.99
N ASN A 346 4.89 -8.85 2.20
CA ASN A 346 4.34 -10.14 2.59
C ASN A 346 5.42 -11.07 3.19
N GLU A 347 5.31 -11.35 4.49
CA GLU A 347 6.31 -12.11 5.27
C GLU A 347 6.46 -13.58 4.83
N ASN A 348 5.46 -14.10 4.12
CA ASN A 348 5.40 -15.46 3.59
C ASN A 348 5.78 -15.55 2.11
N TYR A 349 6.47 -14.55 1.56
CA TYR A 349 7.00 -14.59 0.21
C TYR A 349 7.94 -15.80 0.01
N ILE A 350 7.69 -16.60 -1.03
CA ILE A 350 8.36 -17.90 -1.24
C ILE A 350 9.89 -17.78 -1.31
N GLU A 351 10.43 -16.75 -1.96
CA GLU A 351 11.88 -16.60 -2.12
C GLU A 351 12.56 -16.08 -0.85
N ASP A 352 11.81 -15.55 0.12
CA ASP A 352 12.32 -15.20 1.45
C ASP A 352 12.32 -16.41 2.40
N LEU A 353 11.37 -17.32 2.23
CA LEU A 353 11.26 -18.54 3.03
C LEU A 353 12.21 -19.65 2.58
N PHE A 354 12.41 -19.80 1.26
CA PHE A 354 13.14 -20.90 0.65
C PHE A 354 14.38 -20.44 -0.12
N GLY A 355 15.45 -21.24 -0.02
CA GLY A 355 16.52 -21.26 -1.01
C GLY A 355 16.20 -22.28 -2.10
N PHE A 356 16.62 -22.00 -3.33
CA PHE A 356 16.37 -22.86 -4.49
C PHE A 356 17.62 -23.70 -4.81
N GLY A 357 17.38 -24.96 -5.18
CA GLY A 357 18.40 -25.99 -5.38
C GLY A 357 18.65 -26.85 -4.13
N ASP A 358 19.67 -27.71 -4.23
CA ASP A 358 20.12 -28.54 -3.11
C ASP A 358 21.37 -27.92 -2.47
N ILE A 359 21.25 -27.40 -1.24
CA ILE A 359 22.37 -26.77 -0.54
C ILE A 359 23.47 -27.78 -0.18
N HIS A 360 23.15 -29.07 -0.05
CA HIS A 360 24.14 -30.10 0.27
C HIS A 360 25.13 -30.29 -0.91
N GLN A 361 24.70 -30.05 -2.15
CA GLN A 361 25.57 -30.11 -3.32
C GLN A 361 26.63 -29.00 -3.33
N LYS A 362 26.37 -27.86 -2.69
CA LYS A 362 27.35 -26.77 -2.56
C LYS A 362 28.43 -27.09 -1.54
N TYR A 363 28.15 -27.98 -0.59
CA TYR A 363 29.08 -28.37 0.48
C TYR A 363 29.19 -29.90 0.60
N PRO A 364 29.76 -30.58 -0.42
CA PRO A 364 29.81 -32.04 -0.47
C PRO A 364 30.68 -32.67 0.63
N ALA A 365 31.53 -31.88 1.29
CA ALA A 365 32.36 -32.34 2.40
C ALA A 365 31.62 -32.41 3.74
N ILE A 366 30.45 -31.77 3.87
CA ILE A 366 29.65 -31.78 5.11
C ILE A 366 28.84 -33.07 5.18
N THR A 367 29.06 -33.86 6.24
CA THR A 367 28.34 -35.13 6.45
C THR A 367 26.89 -34.90 6.87
N ASP A 368 26.00 -35.89 6.67
CA ASP A 368 24.60 -35.82 7.10
C ASP A 368 24.46 -35.58 8.61
N LYS A 369 25.37 -36.15 9.43
CA LYS A 369 25.41 -35.89 10.87
C LYS A 369 25.67 -34.41 11.16
N ARG A 370 26.62 -33.78 10.47
CA ARG A 370 26.94 -32.35 10.62
C ARG A 370 25.78 -31.49 10.13
N TRP A 371 25.15 -31.83 9.00
CA TRP A 371 23.94 -31.14 8.52
C TRP A 371 22.80 -31.15 9.56
N ALA A 372 22.58 -32.25 10.27
CA ALA A 372 21.57 -32.31 11.32
C ALA A 372 21.83 -31.34 12.49
N ILE A 373 23.09 -31.06 12.79
CA ILE A 373 23.51 -30.10 13.84
C ILE A 373 23.37 -28.67 13.31
N ILE A 374 23.87 -28.41 12.09
CA ILE A 374 23.75 -27.13 11.39
C ILE A 374 22.28 -26.74 11.24
N ALA A 375 21.40 -27.66 10.86
CA ALA A 375 19.97 -27.39 10.69
C ALA A 375 19.26 -26.93 11.97
N ARG A 376 19.79 -27.26 13.15
CA ARG A 376 19.28 -26.83 14.46
C ARG A 376 19.88 -25.52 14.96
N GLY A 377 20.96 -25.04 14.35
CA GLY A 377 21.71 -23.88 14.85
C GLY A 377 22.65 -24.23 16.00
N ASP A 378 23.03 -25.51 16.10
CA ASP A 378 23.98 -26.00 17.10
C ASP A 378 25.42 -25.99 16.55
N LEU A 379 26.39 -26.06 17.46
CA LEU A 379 27.81 -26.19 17.12
C LEU A 379 28.36 -27.49 17.69
N GLU A 380 29.36 -28.07 17.03
CA GLU A 380 30.10 -29.23 17.52
C GLU A 380 31.58 -29.02 17.20
N GLU A 381 32.47 -29.37 18.13
CA GLU A 381 33.92 -29.29 17.92
C GLU A 381 34.33 -30.06 16.66
N GLY A 382 35.39 -29.57 16.00
CA GLY A 382 35.85 -30.07 14.71
C GLY A 382 35.05 -29.57 13.50
N MET A 383 34.05 -28.71 13.68
CA MET A 383 33.39 -28.04 12.55
C MET A 383 34.34 -27.06 11.87
N ASN A 384 34.30 -26.97 10.55
CA ASN A 384 35.03 -25.93 9.84
C ASN A 384 34.30 -24.57 9.91
N THR A 385 34.94 -23.51 9.42
CA THR A 385 34.40 -22.14 9.42
C THR A 385 33.10 -22.02 8.63
N ASP A 386 32.95 -22.72 7.51
CA ASP A 386 31.71 -22.71 6.71
C ASP A 386 30.56 -23.43 7.42
N GLU A 387 30.82 -24.57 8.07
CA GLU A 387 29.85 -25.28 8.91
C GLU A 387 29.35 -24.37 10.06
N CYS A 388 30.25 -23.60 10.67
CA CYS A 388 29.88 -22.64 11.72
C CYS A 388 29.04 -21.48 11.17
N ARG A 389 29.39 -20.91 10.00
CA ARG A 389 28.59 -19.86 9.34
C ARG A 389 27.21 -20.35 8.95
N LEU A 390 27.11 -21.54 8.36
CA LEU A 390 25.84 -22.17 8.02
C LEU A 390 24.99 -22.39 9.29
N SER A 391 25.62 -22.68 10.44
CA SER A 391 24.90 -22.92 11.68
C SER A 391 24.48 -21.63 12.40
N ILE A 392 25.35 -20.66 12.63
CA ILE A 392 24.99 -19.50 13.49
C ILE A 392 25.10 -18.16 12.79
N GLY A 393 25.31 -18.16 11.48
CA GLY A 393 25.47 -16.96 10.66
C GLY A 393 26.88 -16.38 10.72
N ASP A 394 27.02 -15.19 10.15
CA ASP A 394 28.30 -14.49 10.14
C ASP A 394 28.64 -13.90 11.52
N PRO A 395 29.91 -13.96 11.94
CA PRO A 395 30.35 -13.37 13.19
C PRO A 395 30.29 -11.83 13.13
N VAL A 396 30.12 -11.22 14.30
CA VAL A 396 30.19 -9.76 14.48
C VAL A 396 31.63 -9.27 14.26
N GLU A 397 32.60 -10.04 14.75
CA GLU A 397 34.02 -9.71 14.65
C GLU A 397 34.86 -10.99 14.52
N ILE A 398 35.94 -10.91 13.73
CA ILE A 398 36.96 -11.96 13.61
C ILE A 398 38.30 -11.38 14.04
N GLN A 399 38.92 -11.98 15.04
CA GLN A 399 40.27 -11.64 15.50
C GLN A 399 41.26 -12.74 15.11
N LEU A 400 42.24 -12.37 14.28
CA LEU A 400 43.37 -13.22 13.92
C LEU A 400 44.50 -13.03 14.93
N LYS A 401 45.04 -14.14 15.47
CA LYS A 401 46.26 -14.08 16.29
C LYS A 401 47.49 -13.87 15.39
N LYS A 402 48.61 -13.43 15.98
CA LYS A 402 49.89 -13.17 15.27
C LYS A 402 50.37 -14.36 14.41
N ASP A 403 50.00 -15.57 14.84
CA ASP A 403 50.10 -16.79 14.06
C ASP A 403 48.74 -17.00 13.40
N SER A 404 48.63 -16.71 12.09
CA SER A 404 47.38 -16.70 11.30
C SER A 404 46.64 -18.05 11.27
N ARG A 405 47.20 -19.06 11.93
CA ARG A 405 46.56 -20.35 12.20
C ARG A 405 45.46 -20.28 13.24
N PHE A 406 45.46 -19.29 14.14
CA PHE A 406 44.42 -19.18 15.18
C PHE A 406 43.54 -17.96 14.95
N GLU A 407 42.24 -18.18 14.93
CA GLU A 407 41.23 -17.13 14.82
C GLU A 407 40.16 -17.28 15.90
N THR A 408 39.64 -16.15 16.36
CA THR A 408 38.57 -16.07 17.35
C THR A 408 37.43 -15.27 16.76
N TRP A 409 36.25 -15.88 16.70
CA TRP A 409 35.05 -15.28 16.16
C TRP A 409 34.10 -14.90 17.30
N PHE A 410 33.61 -13.67 17.26
CA PHE A 410 32.72 -13.12 18.27
C PHE A 410 31.30 -13.00 17.71
N TYR A 411 30.35 -13.52 18.48
CA TYR A 411 28.92 -13.41 18.24
C TYR A 411 28.26 -12.76 19.45
N ASN A 412 27.00 -12.33 19.31
CA ASN A 412 26.22 -11.82 20.42
C ASN A 412 25.95 -12.92 21.47
N GLY A 413 26.82 -13.02 22.47
CA GLY A 413 26.73 -13.98 23.57
C GLY A 413 27.42 -15.32 23.33
N LYS A 414 28.21 -15.48 22.27
CA LYS A 414 29.03 -16.68 22.00
C LYS A 414 30.42 -16.32 21.48
N THR A 415 31.40 -17.18 21.76
CA THR A 415 32.76 -17.04 21.21
C THR A 415 33.24 -18.38 20.68
N LEU A 416 33.76 -18.40 19.45
CA LEU A 416 34.29 -19.58 18.79
C LEU A 416 35.80 -19.40 18.58
N GLU A 417 36.59 -20.41 18.96
CA GLU A 417 38.04 -20.45 18.79
C GLU A 417 38.40 -21.52 17.75
N PHE A 418 39.07 -21.12 16.67
CA PHE A 418 39.48 -22.00 15.58
C PHE A 418 41.00 -22.14 15.52
N GLU A 419 41.44 -23.30 15.05
CA GLU A 419 42.81 -23.59 14.64
C GLU A 419 42.80 -24.12 13.20
N SER A 420 43.51 -23.45 12.29
CA SER A 420 43.58 -23.74 10.85
C SER A 420 42.20 -23.92 10.20
N GLY A 421 41.24 -23.09 10.61
CA GLY A 421 39.86 -23.12 10.11
C GLY A 421 38.97 -24.21 10.73
N ILE A 422 39.43 -24.93 11.76
CA ILE A 422 38.67 -25.97 12.47
C ILE A 422 38.36 -25.51 13.90
N LEU A 423 37.08 -25.57 14.28
CA LEU A 423 36.55 -25.18 15.57
C LEU A 423 37.13 -26.09 16.67
N GLN A 424 37.91 -25.52 17.57
CA GLN A 424 38.50 -26.23 18.71
C GLN A 424 37.63 -26.11 19.95
N ARG A 425 37.02 -24.94 20.15
CA ARG A 425 36.25 -24.64 21.35
C ARG A 425 35.21 -23.56 21.09
N PHE A 426 34.09 -23.62 21.78
CA PHE A 426 33.12 -22.53 21.84
C PHE A 426 32.61 -22.31 23.27
N LYS A 427 32.23 -21.08 23.58
CA LYS A 427 31.67 -20.65 24.86
C LYS A 427 30.35 -19.91 24.65
#